data_AF-A0A2D7VUT6-F1
#
_entry.id   AF-A0A2D7VUT6-F1
#
_cell.length_a   1.000
_cell.length_b   1.000
_cell.length_c   1.000
_cell.angle_alpha   90.00
_cell.angle_beta   90.00
_cell.angle_gamma   90.00
#
_symmetry.space_group_name_H-M   'P 1'
#
loop_
_entity.id
_entity.type
_entity.pdbx_description
1 polymer ?
#
loop_
_entity_poly.entity_id
_entity_poly.type
_entity_poly.pdbx_seq_one_letter_code
_entity_poly.pdbx_strand_id
1 'polypeptide(L)'
;MSKKNLQKKYDILCLLSGPEPQRSLLEEKLISEFHKTNKRVALVRGVVEDLATVKTNKNITEFNFLGTRALEVLIGESELVVSRSGYTTIMDLAALQKPAFFIPTPGQFEQEYLAKRLKKQGLVPSCKQEKFTVKKLEKVKLYKGLGGFSKTEDYSPLFSLFEGK
;
A
#
# COMPACT_ATOMS: atom_id res chain seq x y z
N MET A 1 2.63 13.06 6.43
CA MET A 1 3.88 12.88 5.65
C MET A 1 4.11 14.04 4.70
N SER A 2 5.34 14.37 4.32
CA SER A 2 5.63 15.42 3.30
C SER A 2 6.48 14.90 2.14
N LYS A 3 6.19 15.40 0.92
CA LYS A 3 6.88 14.98 -0.30
C LYS A 3 8.33 15.49 -0.29
N LYS A 4 9.29 14.57 -0.39
CA LYS A 4 10.72 14.85 -0.50
C LYS A 4 11.25 14.33 -1.83
N ASN A 5 12.25 15.00 -2.40
CA ASN A 5 12.93 14.53 -3.61
C ASN A 5 14.02 13.51 -3.20
N LEU A 6 13.65 12.24 -3.17
CA LEU A 6 14.52 11.13 -2.76
C LEU A 6 14.91 10.28 -3.97
N GLN A 7 16.14 9.76 -3.96
CA GLN A 7 16.58 8.82 -4.99
C GLN A 7 15.81 7.51 -4.87
N LYS A 8 15.28 7.02 -6.00
CA LYS A 8 14.56 5.74 -6.05
C LYS A 8 15.49 4.57 -5.70
N LYS A 9 15.13 3.79 -4.69
CA LYS A 9 15.80 2.53 -4.31
C LYS A 9 14.97 1.29 -4.62
N TYR A 10 13.65 1.39 -4.58
CA TYR A 10 12.75 0.25 -4.79
C TYR A 10 11.80 0.50 -5.95
N ASP A 11 11.52 -0.56 -6.71
CA ASP A 11 10.47 -0.54 -7.71
C ASP A 11 9.10 -0.64 -7.03
N ILE A 12 8.99 -1.46 -5.99
CA ILE A 12 7.75 -1.71 -5.27
C ILE A 12 7.98 -1.62 -3.76
N LEU A 13 7.07 -0.97 -3.07
CA LEU A 13 6.89 -1.12 -1.62
C LEU A 13 5.58 -1.82 -1.33
N CYS A 14 5.64 -2.92 -0.59
CA CYS A 14 4.50 -3.64 -0.07
C CYS A 14 4.27 -3.23 1.38
N LEU A 15 3.10 -2.67 1.69
CA LEU A 15 2.70 -2.32 3.05
C LEU A 15 1.60 -3.27 3.52
N LEU A 16 1.96 -4.15 4.45
CA LEU A 16 1.04 -5.06 5.10
C LEU A 16 0.52 -4.47 6.41
N SER A 17 -0.74 -4.76 6.67
CA SER A 17 -1.43 -4.46 7.91
C SER A 17 -2.68 -5.35 8.02
N GLY A 18 -3.34 -5.28 9.17
CA GLY A 18 -4.59 -5.98 9.42
C GLY A 18 -4.41 -7.27 10.22
N PRO A 19 -5.55 -7.92 10.56
CA PRO A 19 -5.56 -9.08 11.45
C PRO A 19 -5.04 -10.35 10.78
N GLU A 20 -4.52 -11.26 11.60
CA GLU A 20 -4.28 -12.65 11.19
C GLU A 20 -5.61 -13.38 10.95
N PRO A 21 -5.66 -14.38 10.04
CA PRO A 21 -4.56 -14.88 9.21
C PRO A 21 -4.37 -14.09 7.90
N GLN A 22 -5.20 -13.08 7.63
CA GLN A 22 -5.22 -12.40 6.32
C GLN A 22 -3.90 -11.67 6.03
N ARG A 23 -3.23 -11.16 7.06
CA ARG A 23 -1.91 -10.53 6.94
C ARG A 23 -0.87 -11.51 6.40
N SER A 24 -0.69 -12.65 7.07
CA SER A 24 0.29 -13.68 6.66
C SER A 24 -0.04 -14.28 5.29
N LEU A 25 -1.32 -14.54 5.00
CA LEU A 25 -1.74 -15.06 3.69
C LEU A 25 -1.42 -14.09 2.55
N LEU A 26 -1.56 -12.78 2.77
CA LEU A 26 -1.15 -11.79 1.78
C LEU A 26 0.39 -11.71 1.69
N GLU A 27 1.09 -11.77 2.82
CA GLU A 27 2.56 -11.79 2.88
C GLU A 27 3.14 -12.87 1.97
N GLU A 28 2.72 -14.12 2.18
CA GLU A 28 3.15 -15.28 1.38
C GLU A 28 2.84 -15.11 -0.11
N LYS A 29 1.63 -14.61 -0.42
CA LYS A 29 1.20 -14.37 -1.79
C LYS A 29 2.05 -13.31 -2.48
N LEU A 30 2.36 -12.20 -1.80
CA LEU A 30 3.21 -11.14 -2.35
C LEU A 30 4.64 -11.65 -2.57
N ILE A 31 5.22 -12.34 -1.59
CA ILE A 31 6.57 -12.92 -1.72
C ILE A 31 6.63 -13.87 -2.92
N SER A 32 5.68 -14.80 -3.02
CA SER A 32 5.58 -15.74 -4.13
C SER A 32 5.48 -15.04 -5.48
N GLU A 33 4.63 -14.01 -5.59
CA GLU A 33 4.45 -13.24 -6.81
C GLU A 33 5.70 -12.43 -7.19
N PHE A 34 6.36 -11.78 -6.24
CA PHE A 34 7.50 -10.90 -6.53
C PHE A 34 8.82 -11.65 -6.74
N HIS A 35 8.98 -12.85 -6.18
CA HIS A 35 10.12 -13.74 -6.51
C HIS A 35 10.15 -14.16 -7.98
N LYS A 36 9.03 -14.03 -8.71
CA LYS A 36 8.95 -14.32 -10.15
C LYS A 36 9.45 -13.15 -11.02
N THR A 37 10.04 -12.12 -10.40
CA THR A 37 10.39 -10.86 -11.07
C THR A 37 11.75 -10.35 -10.63
N ASN A 38 12.38 -9.51 -11.45
CA ASN A 38 13.62 -8.82 -11.11
C ASN A 38 13.40 -7.46 -10.42
N LYS A 39 12.16 -7.17 -9.97
CA LYS A 39 11.84 -5.90 -9.31
C LYS A 39 12.47 -5.86 -7.92
N ARG A 40 13.09 -4.74 -7.55
CA ARG A 40 13.54 -4.50 -6.17
C ARG A 40 12.33 -4.16 -5.30
N VAL A 41 12.06 -4.99 -4.31
CA VAL A 41 10.86 -4.88 -3.46
C VAL A 41 11.26 -4.61 -2.01
N ALA A 42 10.63 -3.63 -1.40
CA ALA A 42 10.59 -3.48 0.05
C ALA A 42 9.26 -4.05 0.57
N LEU A 43 9.28 -4.80 1.67
CA LEU A 43 8.10 -5.38 2.30
C LEU A 43 8.06 -5.01 3.78
N VAL A 44 7.09 -4.19 4.18
CA VAL A 44 6.85 -3.86 5.60
C VAL A 44 5.72 -4.73 6.11
N ARG A 45 6.01 -5.59 7.09
CA ARG A 45 5.12 -6.66 7.54
C ARG A 45 4.06 -6.21 8.54
N GLY A 46 4.31 -5.11 9.25
CA GLY A 46 3.42 -4.59 10.30
C GLY A 46 3.41 -5.45 11.58
N VAL A 47 4.47 -6.21 11.83
CA VAL A 47 4.66 -6.98 13.08
C VAL A 47 5.46 -6.14 14.04
N VAL A 48 4.81 -5.62 15.08
CA VAL A 48 5.48 -4.83 16.13
C VAL A 48 6.14 -5.79 17.10
N GLU A 49 7.45 -5.65 17.26
CA GLU A 49 8.30 -6.42 18.18
C GLU A 49 9.21 -5.42 18.92
N ASP A 50 9.99 -5.89 19.89
CA ASP A 50 10.88 -5.02 20.69
C ASP A 50 11.94 -4.31 19.85
N LEU A 51 12.38 -4.94 18.75
CA LEU A 51 13.43 -4.43 17.87
C LEU A 51 12.97 -4.44 16.42
N ALA A 52 13.26 -3.35 15.70
CA ALA A 52 13.11 -3.31 14.26
C ALA A 52 14.14 -4.25 13.61
N THR A 53 13.67 -5.18 12.78
CA THR A 53 14.50 -6.15 12.07
C THR A 53 14.38 -5.94 10.56
N VAL A 54 15.50 -6.15 9.86
CA VAL A 54 15.57 -6.13 8.41
C VAL A 54 16.27 -7.39 7.92
N LYS A 55 15.69 -8.04 6.91
CA LYS A 55 16.31 -9.17 6.22
C LYS A 55 16.09 -9.04 4.73
N THR A 56 17.04 -9.49 3.93
CA THR A 56 16.92 -9.47 2.47
C THR A 56 17.00 -10.89 1.95
N ASN A 57 16.02 -11.29 1.15
CA ASN A 57 16.01 -12.53 0.42
C ASN A 57 15.80 -12.24 -1.07
N LYS A 58 16.81 -12.57 -1.89
CA LYS A 58 16.83 -12.25 -3.33
C LYS A 58 16.54 -10.77 -3.59
N ASN A 59 15.41 -10.49 -4.22
CA ASN A 59 14.98 -9.15 -4.64
C ASN A 59 14.04 -8.47 -3.63
N ILE A 60 13.78 -9.09 -2.48
CA ILE A 60 12.87 -8.59 -1.45
C ILE A 60 13.64 -8.25 -0.17
N THR A 61 13.53 -7.01 0.28
CA THR A 61 13.99 -6.55 1.61
C THR A 61 12.78 -6.43 2.53
N GLU A 62 12.73 -7.27 3.55
CA GLU A 62 11.64 -7.37 4.52
C GLU A 62 11.98 -6.62 5.80
N PHE A 63 11.03 -5.81 6.27
CA PHE A 63 11.06 -5.08 7.53
C PHE A 63 9.91 -5.57 8.40
N ASN A 64 10.14 -5.94 9.67
CA ASN A 64 9.05 -6.35 10.57
C ASN A 64 8.06 -5.18 10.82
N PHE A 65 8.57 -4.02 11.22
CA PHE A 65 7.84 -2.76 11.33
C PHE A 65 8.77 -1.57 11.07
N LEU A 66 8.18 -0.40 10.82
CA LEU A 66 8.91 0.86 10.68
C LEU A 66 8.15 1.98 11.39
N GLY A 67 8.89 2.87 12.05
CA GLY A 67 8.33 4.12 12.54
C GLY A 67 8.00 5.10 11.42
N THR A 68 7.17 6.10 11.71
CA THR A 68 6.61 7.05 10.72
C THR A 68 7.65 7.69 9.81
N ARG A 69 8.78 8.16 10.37
CA ARG A 69 9.85 8.82 9.58
C ARG A 69 10.53 7.85 8.61
N ALA A 70 10.80 6.62 9.05
CA ALA A 70 11.42 5.60 8.21
C ALA A 70 10.45 5.13 7.10
N LEU A 71 9.16 4.98 7.44
CA LEU A 71 8.11 4.65 6.49
C LEU A 71 7.94 5.74 5.43
N GLU A 72 7.93 7.03 5.82
CA GLU A 72 7.85 8.15 4.88
C GLU A 72 9.02 8.14 3.88
N VAL A 73 10.25 7.92 4.37
CA VAL A 73 11.44 7.80 3.51
C VAL A 73 11.29 6.62 2.56
N LEU A 74 10.90 5.45 3.07
CA LEU A 74 10.76 4.24 2.26
C LEU A 74 9.68 4.38 1.17
N ILE A 75 8.55 5.04 1.49
CA ILE A 75 7.52 5.38 0.50
C ILE A 75 8.11 6.31 -0.56
N GLY A 76 8.86 7.33 -0.14
CA GLY A 76 9.52 8.27 -1.03
C GLY A 76 10.52 7.60 -1.99
N GLU A 77 11.31 6.65 -1.49
CA GLU A 77 12.31 5.87 -2.23
C GLU A 77 11.71 4.78 -3.14
N SER A 78 10.40 4.57 -3.11
CA SER A 78 9.70 3.54 -3.88
C SER A 78 8.91 4.12 -5.05
N GLU A 79 8.91 3.48 -6.22
CA GLU A 79 8.13 3.96 -7.37
C GLU A 79 6.62 3.74 -7.20
N LEU A 80 6.22 2.56 -6.72
CA LEU A 80 4.83 2.15 -6.55
C LEU A 80 4.62 1.51 -5.19
N VAL A 81 3.49 1.80 -4.54
CA VAL A 81 3.08 1.15 -3.30
C VAL A 81 1.94 0.16 -3.53
N VAL A 82 2.13 -1.09 -3.12
CA VAL A 82 1.08 -2.11 -3.00
C VAL A 82 0.68 -2.21 -1.54
N SER A 83 -0.59 -1.99 -1.20
CA SER A 83 -0.98 -1.93 0.21
C SER A 83 -2.41 -2.38 0.47
N ARG A 84 -2.74 -2.59 1.74
CA ARG A 84 -4.13 -2.60 2.22
C ARG A 84 -4.77 -1.22 2.02
N SER A 85 -6.08 -1.16 1.82
CA SER A 85 -6.84 0.08 1.62
C SER A 85 -7.37 0.64 2.94
N GLY A 86 -6.55 0.63 3.99
CA GLY A 86 -6.89 1.29 5.25
C GLY A 86 -6.85 2.81 5.12
N TYR A 87 -7.68 3.51 5.89
CA TYR A 87 -7.80 4.97 5.86
C TYR A 87 -6.45 5.69 5.97
N THR A 88 -5.70 5.42 7.04
CA THR A 88 -4.39 6.06 7.29
C THR A 88 -3.42 5.84 6.13
N THR A 89 -3.38 4.63 5.58
CA THR A 89 -2.52 4.31 4.43
C THR A 89 -2.92 5.10 3.18
N ILE A 90 -4.22 5.22 2.90
CA ILE A 90 -4.72 6.04 1.76
C ILE A 90 -4.29 7.50 1.95
N MET A 91 -4.43 8.05 3.15
CA MET A 91 -4.08 9.44 3.45
C MET A 91 -2.58 9.70 3.34
N ASP A 92 -1.74 8.80 3.86
CA ASP A 92 -0.28 8.89 3.74
C ASP A 92 0.17 8.89 2.26
N LEU A 93 -0.39 7.98 1.45
CA LEU A 93 -0.08 7.87 0.03
C LEU A 93 -0.62 9.06 -0.78
N ALA A 94 -1.76 9.63 -0.39
CA ALA A 94 -2.31 10.84 -0.98
C ALA A 94 -1.43 12.06 -0.67
N ALA A 95 -1.01 12.24 0.59
CA ALA A 95 -0.12 13.32 1.00
C ALA A 95 1.23 13.27 0.27
N LEU A 96 1.74 12.07 -0.01
CA LEU A 96 2.97 11.85 -0.77
C LEU A 96 2.76 11.78 -2.29
N GLN A 97 1.52 11.86 -2.77
CA GLN A 97 1.13 11.71 -4.18
C GLN A 97 1.73 10.45 -4.82
N LYS A 98 1.80 9.35 -4.05
CA LYS A 98 2.47 8.13 -4.46
C LYS A 98 1.52 7.25 -5.29
N PRO A 99 1.93 6.75 -6.48
CA PRO A 99 1.17 5.73 -7.18
C PRO A 99 0.94 4.51 -6.31
N ALA A 100 -0.27 3.98 -6.33
CA ALA A 100 -0.70 2.92 -5.44
C ALA A 100 -1.47 1.80 -6.17
N PHE A 101 -1.51 0.62 -5.55
CA PHE A 101 -2.41 -0.48 -5.90
C PHE A 101 -2.95 -1.09 -4.60
N PHE A 102 -4.28 -1.20 -4.48
CA PHE A 102 -4.89 -1.69 -3.25
C PHE A 102 -5.33 -3.15 -3.29
N ILE A 103 -5.09 -3.85 -2.19
CA ILE A 103 -5.56 -5.21 -1.92
C ILE A 103 -6.32 -5.19 -0.58
N PRO A 104 -7.63 -4.90 -0.57
CA PRO A 104 -8.39 -4.83 0.68
C PRO A 104 -8.34 -6.16 1.45
N THR A 105 -8.36 -6.08 2.78
CA THR A 105 -8.51 -7.27 3.64
C THR A 105 -9.88 -7.91 3.42
N PRO A 106 -9.95 -9.20 3.02
CA PRO A 106 -11.22 -9.89 2.82
C PRO A 106 -12.09 -9.82 4.07
N GLY A 107 -13.36 -9.42 3.91
CA GLY A 107 -14.31 -9.31 5.02
C GLY A 107 -14.20 -8.05 5.87
N GLN A 108 -13.24 -7.15 5.59
CA GLN A 108 -13.24 -5.81 6.17
C GLN A 108 -14.00 -4.83 5.27
N PHE A 109 -15.27 -4.60 5.61
CA PHE A 109 -16.20 -3.78 4.83
C PHE A 109 -15.65 -2.40 4.47
N GLU A 110 -15.01 -1.71 5.42
CA GLU A 110 -14.42 -0.39 5.18
C GLU A 110 -13.36 -0.46 4.09
N GLN A 111 -12.36 -1.34 4.23
CA GLN A 111 -11.30 -1.48 3.23
C GLN A 111 -11.84 -1.84 1.85
N GLU A 112 -12.78 -2.78 1.78
CA GLU A 112 -13.40 -3.20 0.52
C GLU A 112 -14.19 -2.07 -0.13
N TYR A 113 -14.94 -1.29 0.66
CA TYR A 113 -15.68 -0.12 0.20
C TYR A 113 -14.75 0.95 -0.34
N LEU A 114 -13.71 1.33 0.42
CA LEU A 114 -12.72 2.34 0.03
C LEU A 114 -12.01 1.93 -1.27
N ALA A 115 -11.52 0.69 -1.35
CA ALA A 115 -10.85 0.17 -2.55
C ALA A 115 -11.77 0.14 -3.77
N LYS A 116 -13.07 -0.19 -3.60
CA LYS A 116 -14.05 -0.21 -4.68
C LYS A 116 -14.38 1.20 -5.16
N ARG A 117 -14.55 2.14 -4.23
CA ARG A 117 -14.91 3.54 -4.53
C ARG A 117 -13.78 4.26 -5.25
N LEU A 118 -12.54 4.20 -4.74
CA LEU A 118 -11.36 4.81 -5.38
C LEU A 118 -11.11 4.22 -6.78
N LYS A 119 -11.36 2.91 -6.94
CA LYS A 119 -11.30 2.26 -8.25
C LYS A 119 -12.38 2.77 -9.21
N LYS A 120 -13.63 2.92 -8.74
CA LYS A 120 -14.75 3.45 -9.55
C LYS A 120 -14.50 4.90 -9.99
N GLN A 121 -13.82 5.69 -9.17
CA GLN A 121 -13.42 7.05 -9.49
C GLN A 121 -12.20 7.12 -10.44
N GLY A 122 -11.59 5.99 -10.79
CA GLY A 122 -10.39 5.96 -11.64
C GLY A 122 -9.14 6.50 -10.95
N LEU A 123 -9.10 6.51 -9.61
CA LEU A 123 -7.99 7.05 -8.83
C LEU A 123 -6.91 6.00 -8.53
N VAL A 124 -7.31 4.84 -8.00
CA VAL A 124 -6.37 3.75 -7.66
C VAL A 124 -6.94 2.39 -8.06
N PRO A 125 -6.21 1.54 -8.80
CA PRO A 125 -6.66 0.18 -9.07
C PRO A 125 -6.65 -0.67 -7.81
N SER A 126 -7.58 -1.63 -7.77
CA SER A 126 -7.65 -2.62 -6.69
C SER A 126 -8.10 -3.99 -7.19
N CYS A 127 -7.73 -5.03 -6.46
CA CYS A 127 -8.27 -6.37 -6.65
C CYS A 127 -8.41 -7.13 -5.34
N LYS A 128 -9.25 -8.16 -5.34
CA LYS A 128 -9.33 -9.12 -4.22
C LYS A 128 -7.98 -9.81 -4.02
N GLN A 129 -7.66 -10.15 -2.77
CA GLN A 129 -6.39 -10.76 -2.34
C GLN A 129 -6.05 -12.00 -3.16
N GLU A 130 -6.95 -12.96 -3.24
CA GLU A 130 -6.77 -14.22 -3.96
C GLU A 130 -6.49 -14.00 -5.45
N LYS A 131 -7.00 -12.90 -6.01
CA LYS A 131 -6.84 -12.54 -7.43
C LYS A 131 -5.58 -11.73 -7.72
N PHE A 132 -4.75 -11.38 -6.73
CA PHE A 132 -3.56 -10.58 -6.98
C PHE A 132 -2.54 -11.34 -7.84
N THR A 133 -1.97 -10.65 -8.82
CA THR A 133 -0.80 -11.08 -9.60
C THR A 133 0.06 -9.86 -9.94
N VAL A 134 1.39 -10.01 -10.09
CA VAL A 134 2.26 -8.85 -10.39
C VAL A 134 1.85 -8.13 -11.67
N LYS A 135 1.36 -8.86 -12.69
CA LYS A 135 0.89 -8.28 -13.96
C LYS A 135 -0.21 -7.22 -13.76
N LYS A 136 -1.02 -7.32 -12.69
CA LYS A 136 -2.08 -6.33 -12.42
C LYS A 136 -1.56 -4.95 -12.09
N LEU A 137 -0.30 -4.83 -11.68
CA LEU A 137 0.34 -3.55 -11.39
C LEU A 137 0.49 -2.68 -12.66
N GLU A 138 0.46 -3.27 -13.86
CA GLU A 138 0.45 -2.51 -15.12
C GLU A 138 -0.75 -1.57 -15.21
N LYS A 139 -1.88 -1.93 -14.57
CA LYS A 139 -3.09 -1.10 -14.54
C LYS A 139 -2.88 0.24 -13.84
N VAL A 140 -1.89 0.37 -12.96
CA VAL A 140 -1.65 1.62 -12.21
C VAL A 140 -1.45 2.81 -13.15
N LYS A 141 -0.81 2.59 -14.31
CA LYS A 141 -0.57 3.63 -15.32
C LYS A 141 -1.86 4.18 -15.96
N LEU A 142 -2.98 3.47 -15.81
CA LEU A 142 -4.28 3.85 -16.37
C LEU A 142 -5.13 4.68 -15.39
N TYR A 143 -4.64 4.93 -14.18
CA TYR A 143 -5.39 5.61 -13.12
C TYR A 143 -4.75 6.96 -12.81
N LYS A 144 -5.58 7.91 -12.37
CA LYS A 144 -5.17 9.30 -12.11
C LYS A 144 -4.23 9.44 -10.91
N GLY A 145 -4.23 8.46 -10.00
CA GLY A 145 -3.49 8.50 -8.74
C GLY A 145 -4.18 9.35 -7.67
N LEU A 146 -3.55 9.42 -6.49
CA LEU A 146 -4.07 10.13 -5.31
C LEU A 146 -3.65 11.61 -5.25
N GLY A 147 -2.98 12.14 -6.28
CA GLY A 147 -2.49 13.52 -6.29
C GLY A 147 -3.58 14.60 -6.31
N GLY A 148 -4.83 14.23 -6.65
CA GLY A 148 -5.98 15.13 -6.69
C GLY A 148 -6.57 15.50 -5.32
N PHE A 149 -6.14 14.83 -4.24
CA PHE A 149 -6.67 15.06 -2.88
C PHE A 149 -6.42 16.48 -2.36
N SER A 150 -5.48 17.24 -2.93
CA SER A 150 -5.00 18.48 -2.31
C SER A 150 -5.66 19.78 -2.78
N LYS A 151 -6.67 19.77 -3.68
CA LYS A 151 -7.19 21.05 -4.21
C LYS A 151 -8.70 21.28 -4.28
N THR A 152 -9.59 20.28 -4.33
CA THR A 152 -11.02 20.60 -4.54
C THR A 152 -12.05 19.60 -4.02
N GLU A 153 -11.68 18.44 -3.48
CA GLU A 153 -12.65 17.45 -3.02
C GLU A 153 -12.46 17.19 -1.53
N ASP A 154 -13.39 17.68 -0.71
CA ASP A 154 -13.53 17.27 0.68
C ASP A 154 -14.00 15.81 0.69
N TYR A 155 -13.07 14.91 0.98
CA TYR A 155 -13.35 13.48 1.12
C TYR A 155 -13.73 13.10 2.55
N SER A 156 -13.83 14.04 3.50
CA SER A 156 -14.33 13.76 4.85
C SER A 156 -15.68 13.01 4.84
N PRO A 157 -16.64 13.29 3.93
CA PRO A 157 -17.88 12.51 3.80
C PRO A 157 -17.69 11.04 3.37
N LEU A 158 -16.54 10.70 2.78
CA LEU A 158 -16.17 9.32 2.42
C LEU A 158 -15.83 8.49 3.66
N PHE A 159 -15.35 9.17 4.70
CA PHE A 159 -14.80 8.58 5.92
C PHE A 159 -15.75 8.74 7.12
N SER A 160 -16.65 9.73 7.09
CA SER A 160 -17.72 9.91 8.09
C SER A 160 -18.68 8.71 8.20
N LEU A 161 -18.67 7.80 7.23
CA LEU A 161 -19.41 6.53 7.26
C LEU A 161 -18.84 5.51 8.28
N PHE A 162 -17.59 5.72 8.72
CA PHE A 162 -16.86 4.81 9.59
C PHE A 162 -16.39 5.46 10.90
N GLU A 163 -16.60 6.77 11.05
CA GLU A 163 -16.48 7.47 12.33
C GLU A 163 -17.66 7.03 13.22
N GLY A 164 -17.40 6.08 14.11
CA GLY A 164 -18.34 5.73 15.17
C GLY A 164 -18.63 6.96 16.04
N LYS A 165 -19.89 7.08 16.48
CA LYS A 165 -20.25 8.01 17.57
C LYS A 165 -19.46 7.72 18.84
#